data_AF-A0A0D2NH40-F1
#
_entry.id   AF-A0A0D2NH40-F1
#
_cell.length_a   1.000
_cell.length_b   1.000
_cell.length_c   1.000
_cell.angle_alpha   90.00
_cell.angle_beta   90.00
_cell.angle_gamma   90.00
#
_symmetry.space_group_name_H-M   'P 1'
#
loop_
_entity.id
_entity.type
_entity.pdbx_description
1 polymer ?
#
loop_
_entity_poly.entity_id
_entity_poly.type
_entity_poly.pdbx_seq_one_letter_code
_entity_poly.pdbx_strand_id
1 'polypeptide(L)'
;MQELIKDQVANMYLWPKTLQVPVLDPSKAFKRPVGVLHVKVLRASKLKKKDFLGASDPYVKLKLTEDKLTSKKTTVKHKNLNPEWNEEFDMIVKDPQTQALELHVIDWEQVGKHDKMGMNVVPLKELTADEPKGFTLELLKNMDLNDAQNEKSRGQLEVELTYKPFKEDEMPKTFEESKTLQKAPEDTPDGGGVLVVIVHEAQDVEGKHHTNPYVTILFRGEKRKTKHVKKNRDPRWEEEFTFMLDEPPVNDKLHVEVQSSSSRIGLLHPKETLGYIDINLSDVVNNKRINERYHLIDSKNGRIQIELQWRTK
;
A
#
# COMPACT_ATOMS: atom_id res chain seq x y z
N MET A 1 -22.22 52.65 4.08
CA MET A 1 -21.24 52.01 3.18
C MET A 1 -19.80 52.48 3.47
N GLN A 2 -19.55 53.79 3.65
CA GLN A 2 -18.21 54.29 4.00
C GLN A 2 -17.69 53.87 5.38
N GLU A 3 -18.54 53.68 6.40
CA GLU A 3 -18.09 53.22 7.73
C GLU A 3 -17.69 51.74 7.75
N LEU A 4 -18.41 50.87 7.03
CA LEU A 4 -18.10 49.44 6.96
C LEU A 4 -16.73 49.17 6.32
N ILE A 5 -16.35 49.98 5.33
CA ILE A 5 -15.05 49.89 4.66
C ILE A 5 -13.95 50.44 5.57
N LYS A 6 -14.22 51.51 6.34
CA LYS A 6 -13.26 52.03 7.32
C LYS A 6 -12.97 51.02 8.43
N ASP A 7 -13.97 50.31 8.93
CA ASP A 7 -13.78 49.30 9.98
C ASP A 7 -13.08 48.04 9.48
N GLN A 8 -13.34 47.62 8.24
CA GLN A 8 -12.60 46.50 7.63
C GLN A 8 -11.13 46.86 7.33
N VAL A 9 -10.87 48.08 6.85
CA VAL A 9 -9.51 48.55 6.61
C VAL A 9 -8.76 48.76 7.93
N ALA A 10 -9.40 49.27 8.98
CA ALA A 10 -8.79 49.43 10.31
C ALA A 10 -8.41 48.07 10.94
N ASN A 11 -9.24 47.04 10.78
CA ASN A 11 -8.95 45.66 11.23
C ASN A 11 -7.81 44.96 10.45
N MET A 12 -7.32 45.57 9.37
CA MET A 12 -6.18 45.09 8.59
C MET A 12 -4.84 45.68 9.09
N TYR A 13 -4.87 46.81 9.80
CA TYR A 13 -3.67 47.53 10.28
C TYR A 13 -3.45 47.50 11.80
N LEU A 14 -4.35 46.90 12.58
CA LEU A 14 -4.17 46.72 14.03
C LEU A 14 -3.34 45.47 14.33
N TRP A 15 -2.07 45.68 14.69
CA TRP A 15 -1.12 44.68 15.17
C TRP A 15 -1.07 44.69 16.72
N PRO A 16 -0.84 43.55 17.41
CA PRO A 16 -0.58 42.21 16.89
C PRO A 16 -1.82 41.31 16.92
N LYS A 17 -2.14 40.69 15.78
CA LYS A 17 -2.98 39.48 15.76
C LYS A 17 -2.12 38.35 16.31
N THR A 18 -2.48 37.85 17.49
CA THR A 18 -1.84 36.68 18.09
C THR A 18 -2.07 35.48 17.19
N LEU A 19 -1.02 35.01 16.53
CA LEU A 19 -1.03 33.74 15.80
C LEU A 19 -1.05 32.62 16.83
N GLN A 20 -2.24 32.14 17.19
CA GLN A 20 -2.35 30.91 17.97
C GLN A 20 -2.00 29.74 17.06
N VAL A 21 -0.75 29.31 17.10
CA VAL A 21 -0.33 28.06 16.46
C VAL A 21 -0.75 26.94 17.41
N PRO A 22 -1.77 26.11 17.08
CA PRO A 22 -2.06 24.95 17.89
C PRO A 22 -0.82 24.05 17.87
N VAL A 23 -0.23 23.83 19.04
CA VAL A 23 0.82 22.82 19.21
C VAL A 23 0.13 21.47 19.00
N LEU A 24 0.27 20.91 17.81
CA LEU A 24 -0.11 19.53 17.56
C LEU A 24 0.67 18.66 18.54
N ASP A 25 -0.06 17.88 19.34
CA ASP A 25 0.53 16.83 20.17
C ASP A 25 1.49 16.00 19.29
N PRO A 26 2.78 15.90 19.62
CA PRO A 26 3.76 15.12 18.85
C PRO A 26 3.33 13.66 18.65
N SER A 27 2.48 13.15 19.54
CA SER A 27 1.89 11.81 19.47
C SER A 27 0.78 11.69 18.40
N LYS A 28 0.21 12.82 17.97
CA LYS A 28 -0.80 12.95 16.90
C LYS A 28 -0.22 13.54 15.61
N ALA A 29 0.99 14.10 15.66
CA ALA A 29 1.74 14.45 14.46
C ALA A 29 2.17 13.15 13.77
N PHE A 30 1.70 12.93 12.54
CA PHE A 30 2.11 11.76 11.75
C PHE A 30 3.64 11.72 11.67
N LYS A 31 4.26 10.68 12.25
CA LYS A 31 5.70 10.45 12.15
C LYS A 31 6.06 10.29 10.67
N ARG A 32 6.98 11.14 10.20
CA ARG A 32 7.45 11.12 8.81
C ARG A 32 8.06 9.74 8.50
N PRO A 33 7.92 9.22 7.27
CA PRO A 33 8.70 8.08 6.83
C PRO A 33 10.20 8.33 7.04
N VAL A 34 10.89 7.38 7.67
CA VAL A 34 12.33 7.43 7.97
C VAL A 34 13.12 6.33 7.27
N GLY A 35 12.45 5.41 6.58
CA GLY A 35 13.11 4.41 5.75
C GLY A 35 12.14 3.38 5.17
N VAL A 36 12.70 2.39 4.50
CA VAL A 36 11.99 1.22 3.94
C VAL A 36 12.50 -0.04 4.60
N LEU A 37 11.59 -0.90 5.02
CA LEU A 37 11.88 -2.28 5.37
C LEU A 37 11.62 -3.15 4.16
N HIS A 38 12.69 -3.72 3.60
CA HIS A 38 12.60 -4.79 2.62
C HIS A 38 12.40 -6.12 3.35
N VAL A 39 11.32 -6.82 3.02
CA VAL A 39 10.95 -8.11 3.60
C VAL A 39 10.92 -9.16 2.51
N LYS A 40 11.79 -10.15 2.60
CA LYS A 40 11.79 -11.33 1.74
C LYS A 40 11.25 -12.52 2.50
N VAL A 41 10.06 -12.97 2.13
CA VAL A 41 9.45 -14.19 2.68
C VAL A 41 9.93 -15.37 1.87
N LEU A 42 10.81 -16.19 2.47
CA LEU A 42 11.46 -17.29 1.77
C LEU A 42 10.53 -18.51 1.74
N ARG A 43 10.32 -19.12 2.91
CA ARG A 43 9.60 -20.39 3.04
C ARG A 43 9.12 -20.62 4.47
N ALA A 44 8.20 -21.57 4.64
CA ALA A 44 7.90 -22.15 5.93
C ALA A 44 8.15 -23.65 5.92
N SER A 45 8.35 -24.24 7.09
CA SER A 45 8.55 -25.68 7.23
C SER A 45 7.77 -26.24 8.40
N LYS A 46 7.34 -27.50 8.27
CA LYS A 46 6.64 -28.28 9.31
C LYS A 46 5.42 -27.54 9.89
N LEU A 47 4.68 -26.81 9.04
CA LEU A 47 3.48 -26.12 9.46
C LEU A 47 2.49 -27.10 10.09
N LYS A 48 1.82 -26.66 11.17
CA LYS A 48 0.82 -27.49 11.85
C LYS A 48 -0.36 -27.80 10.92
N LYS A 49 -0.70 -29.09 10.77
CA LYS A 49 -1.92 -29.55 10.08
C LYS A 49 -3.18 -29.19 10.86
N LYS A 50 -4.27 -28.98 10.13
CA LYS A 50 -5.63 -29.01 10.69
C LYS A 50 -6.02 -30.45 11.03
N ASP A 51 -6.59 -30.66 12.21
CA ASP A 51 -6.62 -31.97 12.88
C ASP A 51 -7.57 -33.04 12.28
N PHE A 52 -8.35 -32.80 11.21
CA PHE A 52 -9.32 -33.84 10.80
C PHE A 52 -9.46 -34.23 9.33
N LEU A 53 -9.35 -33.38 8.31
CA LEU A 53 -9.59 -33.84 6.91
C LEU A 53 -9.20 -32.86 5.79
N GLY A 54 -8.27 -31.92 6.02
CA GLY A 54 -7.93 -30.87 5.06
C GLY A 54 -6.45 -30.85 4.68
N ALA A 55 -6.17 -30.50 3.43
CA ALA A 55 -4.83 -30.08 3.00
C ALA A 55 -4.73 -28.56 3.20
N SER A 56 -3.66 -28.08 3.84
CA SER A 56 -3.50 -26.66 4.14
C SER A 56 -2.94 -25.88 2.94
N ASP A 57 -3.49 -24.70 2.73
CA ASP A 57 -3.18 -23.74 1.68
C ASP A 57 -2.57 -22.46 2.31
N PRO A 58 -1.34 -22.50 2.84
CA PRO A 58 -0.78 -21.37 3.58
C PRO A 58 -0.43 -20.15 2.72
N TYR A 59 -0.57 -18.98 3.34
CA TYR A 59 0.05 -17.72 2.94
C TYR A 59 0.52 -16.94 4.16
N VAL A 60 1.42 -15.98 3.97
CA VAL A 60 1.92 -15.10 5.04
C VAL A 60 1.31 -13.72 4.88
N LYS A 61 0.73 -13.18 5.96
CA LYS A 61 0.27 -11.80 6.07
C LYS A 61 1.29 -11.01 6.89
N LEU A 62 1.80 -9.93 6.31
CA LEU A 62 2.82 -9.04 6.87
C LEU A 62 2.19 -7.73 7.30
N LYS A 63 2.58 -7.18 8.45
CA LYS A 63 2.08 -5.90 8.97
C LYS A 63 3.12 -5.22 9.85
N LEU A 64 3.23 -3.89 9.83
CA LEU A 64 4.01 -3.15 10.83
C LEU A 64 3.12 -2.74 12.00
N THR A 65 3.64 -2.82 13.23
CA THR A 65 2.94 -2.31 14.42
C THR A 65 2.69 -0.80 14.31
N GLU A 66 1.65 -0.32 14.99
CA GLU A 66 1.12 1.05 14.92
C GLU A 66 0.47 1.44 13.59
N ASP A 67 0.66 0.67 12.51
CA ASP A 67 -0.10 0.84 11.29
C ASP A 67 -1.48 0.17 11.44
N LYS A 68 -2.55 0.97 11.50
CA LYS A 68 -3.91 0.44 11.63
C LYS A 68 -4.40 -0.22 10.33
N LEU A 69 -3.76 -0.02 9.17
CA LEU A 69 -4.45 -0.22 7.90
C LEU A 69 -3.68 -0.96 6.79
N THR A 70 -2.34 -1.05 6.79
CA THR A 70 -1.63 -1.74 5.69
C THR A 70 -1.08 -3.12 6.10
N SER A 71 -1.57 -4.16 5.43
CA SER A 71 -0.99 -5.50 5.52
C SER A 71 -0.75 -6.06 4.13
N LYS A 72 0.45 -6.55 3.87
CA LYS A 72 0.80 -7.24 2.62
C LYS A 72 0.60 -8.73 2.80
N LYS A 73 0.44 -9.49 1.71
CA LYS A 73 0.31 -10.94 1.78
C LYS A 73 1.02 -11.62 0.63
N THR A 74 1.55 -12.81 0.89
CA THR A 74 2.11 -13.67 -0.15
C THR A 74 1.03 -14.32 -1.00
N THR A 75 1.44 -14.96 -2.09
CA THR A 75 0.59 -15.94 -2.78
C THR A 75 0.23 -17.10 -1.85
N VAL A 76 -0.92 -17.73 -2.14
CA VAL A 76 -1.39 -18.93 -1.47
C VAL A 76 -0.72 -20.15 -2.09
N LYS A 77 -0.15 -21.04 -1.28
CA LYS A 77 0.47 -22.29 -1.75
C LYS A 77 -0.42 -23.46 -1.37
N HIS A 78 -1.09 -24.04 -2.36
CA HIS A 78 -2.09 -25.08 -2.09
C HIS A 78 -1.48 -26.40 -1.62
N LYS A 79 -2.13 -27.02 -0.63
CA LYS A 79 -1.84 -28.36 -0.08
C LYS A 79 -0.38 -28.57 0.34
N ASN A 80 0.26 -27.54 0.89
CA ASN A 80 1.68 -27.56 1.16
C ASN A 80 2.01 -27.05 2.58
N LEU A 81 2.60 -27.90 3.42
CA LEU A 81 3.04 -27.53 4.79
C LEU A 81 4.51 -27.12 4.85
N ASN A 82 5.21 -27.17 3.71
CA ASN A 82 6.55 -26.67 3.52
C ASN A 82 6.58 -25.73 2.30
N PRO A 83 5.76 -24.65 2.32
CA PRO A 83 5.65 -23.74 1.19
C PRO A 83 6.93 -22.93 0.98
N GLU A 84 7.29 -22.71 -0.28
CA GLU A 84 8.32 -21.76 -0.69
C GLU A 84 7.64 -20.62 -1.47
N TRP A 85 7.76 -19.40 -0.97
CA TRP A 85 7.19 -18.21 -1.60
C TRP A 85 8.25 -17.46 -2.41
N ASN A 86 9.40 -17.17 -1.79
CA ASN A 86 10.44 -16.32 -2.37
C ASN A 86 9.89 -14.97 -2.86
N GLU A 87 9.01 -14.36 -2.06
CA GLU A 87 8.31 -13.11 -2.40
C GLU A 87 8.89 -11.95 -1.58
N GLU A 88 9.01 -10.78 -2.21
CA GLU A 88 9.64 -9.59 -1.64
C GLU A 88 8.62 -8.45 -1.51
N PHE A 89 8.67 -7.73 -0.39
CA PHE A 89 7.76 -6.65 -0.03
C PHE A 89 8.51 -5.47 0.55
N ASP A 90 8.12 -4.27 0.13
CA ASP A 90 8.61 -3.02 0.71
C ASP A 90 7.57 -2.44 1.66
N MET A 91 8.00 -2.08 2.87
CA MET A 91 7.13 -1.49 3.90
C MET A 91 7.72 -0.19 4.43
N ILE A 92 6.91 0.86 4.51
CA ILE A 92 7.35 2.17 4.96
C ILE A 92 7.52 2.19 6.48
N VAL A 93 8.72 2.53 6.94
CA VAL A 93 9.06 2.65 8.36
C VAL A 93 8.94 4.11 8.77
N LYS A 94 8.22 4.37 9.86
CA LYS A 94 8.03 5.69 10.48
C LYS A 94 8.84 5.84 11.76
N ASP A 95 9.03 4.74 12.49
CA ASP A 95 9.83 4.71 13.71
C ASP A 95 10.44 3.31 13.93
N PRO A 96 11.70 3.07 13.56
CA PRO A 96 12.32 1.75 13.73
C PRO A 96 12.53 1.38 15.21
N GLN A 97 12.48 2.35 16.15
CA GLN A 97 12.69 2.07 17.58
C GLN A 97 11.44 1.49 18.24
N THR A 98 10.25 1.89 17.77
CA THR A 98 8.97 1.40 18.32
C THR A 98 8.26 0.39 17.43
N GLN A 99 8.51 0.41 16.12
CA GLN A 99 7.84 -0.49 15.19
C GLN A 99 8.44 -1.91 15.20
N ALA A 100 7.58 -2.87 14.91
CA ALA A 100 7.90 -4.28 14.74
C ALA A 100 7.14 -4.84 13.54
N LEU A 101 7.73 -5.81 12.85
CA LEU A 101 7.10 -6.56 11.77
C LEU A 101 6.34 -7.74 12.35
N GLU A 102 5.01 -7.73 12.23
CA GLU A 102 4.13 -8.84 12.51
C GLU A 102 3.99 -9.75 11.28
N LEU A 103 4.25 -11.04 11.46
CA LEU A 103 4.12 -12.08 10.44
C LEU A 103 3.09 -13.10 10.90
N HIS A 104 2.01 -13.25 10.15
CA HIS A 104 0.97 -14.24 10.42
C HIS A 104 0.91 -15.28 9.30
N VAL A 105 1.12 -16.54 9.63
CA VAL A 105 0.88 -17.65 8.71
C VAL A 105 -0.58 -18.08 8.85
N ILE A 106 -1.29 -18.03 7.73
CA ILE A 106 -2.73 -18.23 7.67
C ILE A 106 -3.04 -19.31 6.63
N ASP A 107 -3.89 -20.26 6.99
CA ASP A 107 -4.44 -21.26 6.09
C ASP A 107 -5.59 -20.64 5.30
N TRP A 108 -5.44 -20.53 3.98
CA TRP A 108 -6.51 -20.05 3.12
C TRP A 108 -7.60 -21.12 3.03
N GLU A 109 -8.86 -20.68 3.08
CA GLU A 109 -10.02 -21.57 3.10
C GLU A 109 -10.98 -21.04 2.04
N GLN A 110 -11.47 -21.93 1.17
CA GLN A 110 -12.39 -21.55 0.10
C GLN A 110 -13.76 -21.11 0.66
N VAL A 111 -14.15 -21.66 1.81
CA VAL A 111 -15.43 -21.37 2.48
C VAL A 111 -15.18 -21.17 3.97
N GLY A 112 -15.65 -20.06 4.52
CA GLY A 112 -15.56 -19.76 5.95
C GLY A 112 -14.39 -18.85 6.33
N LYS A 113 -14.00 -18.89 7.61
CA LYS A 113 -12.89 -18.07 8.13
C LYS A 113 -11.57 -18.79 7.90
N HIS A 114 -10.59 -18.04 7.41
CA HIS A 114 -9.20 -18.49 7.34
C HIS A 114 -8.66 -18.87 8.73
N ASP A 115 -7.89 -19.94 8.80
CA ASP A 115 -7.35 -20.46 10.06
C ASP A 115 -5.96 -19.89 10.35
N LYS A 116 -5.70 -19.51 11.59
CA LYS A 116 -4.39 -18.97 12.00
C LYS A 116 -3.49 -20.12 12.38
N MET A 117 -2.51 -20.42 11.52
CA MET A 117 -1.56 -21.49 11.74
C MET A 117 -0.52 -21.10 12.80
N GLY A 118 -0.03 -19.86 12.74
CA GLY A 118 0.82 -19.27 13.75
C GLY A 118 1.28 -17.87 13.39
N MET A 119 2.06 -17.26 14.28
CA MET A 119 2.62 -15.94 14.06
C MET A 119 3.97 -15.75 14.75
N ASN A 120 4.69 -14.71 14.35
CA ASN A 120 5.83 -14.20 15.09
C ASN A 120 5.97 -12.69 14.83
N VAL A 121 6.79 -12.00 15.63
CA VAL A 121 7.02 -10.56 15.55
C VAL A 121 8.52 -10.29 15.61
N VAL A 122 9.03 -9.48 14.68
CA VAL A 122 10.43 -9.05 14.67
C VAL A 122 10.51 -7.54 14.93
N PRO A 123 11.02 -7.09 16.10
CA PRO A 123 11.24 -5.67 16.37
C PRO A 123 12.25 -5.06 15.39
N LEU A 124 11.93 -3.92 14.77
CA LEU A 124 12.82 -3.30 13.78
C LEU A 124 14.13 -2.80 14.39
N LYS A 125 14.12 -2.45 15.69
CA LYS A 125 15.31 -2.09 16.46
C LYS A 125 16.39 -3.17 16.53
N GLU A 126 16.06 -4.43 16.19
CA GLU A 126 17.01 -5.54 16.14
C GLU A 126 17.72 -5.66 14.79
N LEU A 127 17.36 -4.82 13.82
CA LEU A 127 17.98 -4.75 12.50
C LEU A 127 19.08 -3.70 12.49
N THR A 128 20.24 -4.07 11.92
CA THR A 128 21.26 -3.09 11.52
C THR A 128 20.83 -2.47 10.19
N ALA A 129 21.01 -1.16 10.03
CA ALA A 129 20.73 -0.46 8.78
C ALA A 129 21.60 -1.01 7.63
N ASP A 130 21.01 -1.12 6.44
CA ASP A 130 21.64 -1.56 5.18
C ASP A 130 22.24 -2.98 5.19
N GLU A 131 22.05 -3.74 6.26
CA GLU A 131 22.52 -5.12 6.39
C GLU A 131 21.35 -6.11 6.28
N PRO A 132 21.38 -7.07 5.32
CA PRO A 132 20.41 -8.13 5.28
C PRO A 132 20.59 -9.07 6.48
N LYS A 133 19.50 -9.35 7.18
CA LYS A 133 19.47 -10.26 8.32
C LYS A 133 18.43 -11.36 8.10
N GLY A 134 18.90 -12.60 8.07
CA GLY A 134 18.06 -13.78 8.01
C GLY A 134 17.50 -14.16 9.39
N PHE A 135 16.24 -14.58 9.41
CA PHE A 135 15.55 -15.06 10.61
C PHE A 135 14.89 -16.40 10.33
N THR A 136 15.06 -17.35 11.25
CA THR A 136 14.25 -18.57 11.36
C THR A 136 13.35 -18.41 12.57
N LEU A 137 12.08 -18.12 12.33
CA LEU A 137 11.08 -17.77 13.34
C LEU A 137 10.26 -19.00 13.71
N GLU A 138 10.30 -19.40 14.97
CA GLU A 138 9.37 -20.40 15.51
C GLU A 138 7.96 -19.81 15.58
N LEU A 139 6.99 -20.46 14.94
CA LEU A 139 5.63 -19.94 14.92
C LEU A 139 4.92 -20.20 16.25
N LEU A 140 4.36 -19.14 16.81
CA LEU A 140 3.61 -19.16 18.05
C LEU A 140 2.11 -19.03 17.77
N LYS A 141 1.27 -19.39 18.74
CA LYS A 141 -0.18 -19.13 18.64
C LYS A 141 -0.46 -17.63 18.75
N ASN A 142 0.23 -16.98 19.67
CA ASN A 142 0.15 -15.56 19.98
C ASN A 142 1.48 -15.12 20.61
N MET A 143 1.61 -13.82 20.90
CA MET A 143 2.81 -13.25 21.54
C MET A 143 2.76 -13.25 23.07
N ASP A 144 1.81 -13.97 23.70
CA ASP A 144 1.79 -14.11 25.16
C ASP A 144 2.79 -15.20 25.58
N LEU A 145 3.89 -14.78 26.20
CA LEU A 145 4.97 -15.67 26.62
C LEU A 145 4.52 -16.74 27.64
N ASN A 146 3.39 -16.52 28.32
CA ASN A 146 2.85 -17.45 29.32
C ASN A 146 1.71 -18.35 28.79
N ASP A 147 1.30 -18.21 27.52
CA ASP A 147 0.29 -19.10 26.93
C ASP A 147 0.91 -20.48 26.68
N ALA A 148 0.53 -21.48 27.48
CA ALA A 148 0.97 -22.87 27.35
C ALA A 148 0.72 -23.46 25.93
N GLN A 149 -0.16 -22.86 25.12
CA GLN A 149 -0.33 -23.27 23.72
C GLN A 149 0.83 -22.88 22.80
N ASN A 150 1.75 -22.01 23.25
CA ASN A 150 2.99 -21.68 22.55
C ASN A 150 4.07 -22.77 22.71
N GLU A 151 3.92 -23.69 23.67
CA GLU A 151 4.79 -24.87 23.79
C GLU A 151 4.56 -25.89 22.64
N LYS A 152 3.42 -25.80 21.97
CA LYS A 152 3.10 -26.65 20.81
C LYS A 152 3.75 -26.09 19.57
N SER A 153 4.64 -26.87 18.95
CA SER A 153 5.24 -26.49 17.66
C SER A 153 4.16 -26.24 16.60
N ARG A 154 4.27 -25.10 15.91
CA ARG A 154 3.39 -24.71 14.79
C ARG A 154 4.11 -24.60 13.45
N GLY A 155 5.37 -25.02 13.42
CA GLY A 155 6.28 -24.90 12.29
C GLY A 155 7.18 -23.67 12.41
N GLN A 156 8.02 -23.49 11.40
CA GLN A 156 9.00 -22.41 11.31
C GLN A 156 8.76 -21.57 10.06
N LEU A 157 9.04 -20.28 10.14
CA LEU A 157 9.02 -19.35 9.02
C LEU A 157 10.41 -18.74 8.82
N GLU A 158 10.95 -18.84 7.61
CA GLU A 158 12.24 -18.24 7.22
C GLU A 158 11.98 -16.94 6.44
N VAL A 159 12.57 -15.85 6.91
CA VAL A 159 12.51 -14.53 6.26
C VAL A 159 13.88 -13.87 6.25
N GLU A 160 14.12 -13.00 5.27
CA GLU A 160 15.27 -12.10 5.24
C GLU A 160 14.76 -10.66 5.27
N LEU A 161 15.30 -9.86 6.19
CA LEU A 161 14.89 -8.48 6.42
C LEU A 161 16.07 -7.54 6.17
N THR A 162 15.84 -6.44 5.49
CA THR A 162 16.82 -5.36 5.35
C THR A 162 16.13 -4.02 5.63
N TYR A 163 16.55 -3.31 6.66
CA TYR A 163 16.09 -1.95 6.92
C TYR A 163 17.02 -0.96 6.23
N LYS A 164 16.48 -0.13 5.33
CA LYS A 164 17.21 0.95 4.67
C LYS A 164 16.68 2.30 5.17
N PRO A 165 17.44 3.02 6.01
CA PRO A 165 17.07 4.37 6.39
C PRO A 165 17.12 5.29 5.18
N PHE A 166 16.21 6.26 5.12
CA PHE A 166 16.34 7.33 4.13
C PHE A 166 17.50 8.24 4.53
N LYS A 167 18.48 8.41 3.64
CA LYS A 167 19.53 9.41 3.80
C LYS A 167 18.90 10.80 3.75
N GLU A 168 19.46 11.80 4.41
CA GLU A 168 18.93 13.17 4.39
C GLU A 168 18.75 13.72 2.96
N ASP A 169 19.59 13.29 2.02
CA ASP A 169 19.54 13.65 0.60
C ASP A 169 18.51 12.85 -0.22
N GLU A 170 18.12 11.67 0.27
CA GLU A 170 17.15 10.74 -0.34
C GLU A 170 15.78 10.75 0.37
N MET A 171 15.68 11.43 1.52
CA MET A 171 14.41 11.74 2.15
C MET A 171 13.58 12.47 1.09
N PRO A 172 12.35 12.01 0.78
CA PRO A 172 11.47 12.81 -0.04
C PRO A 172 11.40 14.16 0.66
N LYS A 173 11.85 15.22 -0.03
CA LYS A 173 11.95 16.58 0.51
C LYS A 173 10.54 17.05 0.86
N THR A 174 9.95 16.52 1.93
CA THR A 174 8.54 16.71 2.27
C THR A 174 8.28 18.14 2.75
N PHE A 175 9.35 18.93 2.92
CA PHE A 175 9.29 20.35 3.22
C PHE A 175 9.70 21.28 2.07
N GLU A 176 10.29 20.77 0.98
CA GLU A 176 10.54 21.60 -0.22
C GLU A 176 9.67 21.19 -1.42
N GLU A 177 9.25 19.92 -1.55
CA GLU A 177 8.27 19.46 -2.55
C GLU A 177 6.81 19.68 -2.11
N SER A 178 6.57 20.10 -0.87
CA SER A 178 5.31 20.76 -0.52
C SER A 178 5.15 22.11 -1.25
N LYS A 179 6.18 22.60 -1.96
CA LYS A 179 6.07 23.70 -2.92
C LYS A 179 5.65 23.25 -4.33
N THR A 180 5.57 21.95 -4.65
CA THR A 180 5.16 21.45 -5.98
C THR A 180 3.85 20.68 -6.00
N LEU A 181 3.30 20.28 -4.85
CA LEU A 181 1.89 19.89 -4.79
C LEU A 181 1.07 21.15 -5.06
N GLN A 182 0.50 21.23 -6.27
CA GLN A 182 -0.47 22.28 -6.60
C GLN A 182 -1.56 22.24 -5.52
N LYS A 183 -1.92 23.40 -4.99
CA LYS A 183 -3.10 23.50 -4.14
C LYS A 183 -4.32 23.01 -4.92
N ALA A 184 -5.32 22.53 -4.20
CA ALA A 184 -6.59 22.24 -4.84
C ALA A 184 -7.11 23.52 -5.56
N PRO A 185 -7.77 23.40 -6.71
CA PRO A 185 -8.41 24.52 -7.40
C PRO A 185 -9.30 25.35 -6.46
N GLU A 186 -9.43 26.67 -6.69
CA GLU A 186 -10.18 27.57 -5.78
C GLU A 186 -11.65 27.17 -5.59
N ASP A 187 -12.24 26.50 -6.57
CA ASP A 187 -13.59 25.95 -6.59
C ASP A 187 -13.74 24.66 -5.75
N THR A 188 -12.67 24.17 -5.13
CA THR A 188 -12.74 22.99 -4.24
C THR A 188 -13.58 23.29 -2.98
N PRO A 189 -14.51 22.40 -2.60
CA PRO A 189 -15.33 22.54 -1.40
C PRO A 189 -14.51 22.67 -0.11
N ASP A 190 -15.03 23.42 0.87
CA ASP A 190 -14.40 23.57 2.17
C ASP A 190 -14.44 22.25 2.95
N GLY A 191 -13.27 21.75 3.36
CA GLY A 191 -13.12 20.42 3.98
C GLY A 191 -12.83 19.29 2.98
N GLY A 192 -12.96 19.56 1.68
CA GLY A 192 -12.68 18.62 0.60
C GLY A 192 -11.24 18.66 0.08
N GLY A 193 -11.05 18.07 -1.10
CA GLY A 193 -9.77 18.05 -1.79
C GLY A 193 -9.84 17.38 -3.16
N VAL A 194 -8.70 17.36 -3.84
CA VAL A 194 -8.55 16.71 -5.14
C VAL A 194 -7.64 15.49 -4.99
N LEU A 195 -8.18 14.33 -5.33
CA LEU A 195 -7.41 13.11 -5.55
C LEU A 195 -6.87 13.12 -6.98
N VAL A 196 -5.55 13.09 -7.10
CA VAL A 196 -4.86 12.93 -8.38
C VAL A 196 -4.31 11.52 -8.45
N VAL A 197 -4.58 10.84 -9.57
CA VAL A 197 -4.13 9.48 -9.87
C VAL A 197 -3.31 9.52 -11.14
N ILE A 198 -2.04 9.16 -11.06
CA ILE A 198 -1.11 9.10 -12.19
C ILE A 198 -0.77 7.64 -12.45
N VAL A 199 -1.02 7.19 -13.68
CA VAL A 199 -0.70 5.85 -14.15
C VAL A 199 0.60 5.93 -14.95
N HIS A 200 1.71 5.47 -14.36
CA HIS A 200 3.03 5.56 -14.99
C HIS A 200 3.25 4.43 -16.02
N GLU A 201 3.53 3.22 -15.53
CA GLU A 201 3.89 2.07 -16.35
C GLU A 201 3.39 0.76 -15.74
N ALA A 202 3.32 -0.29 -16.57
CA ALA A 202 3.21 -1.67 -16.11
C ALA A 202 4.37 -2.50 -16.65
N GLN A 203 4.65 -3.62 -15.99
CA GLN A 203 5.72 -4.56 -16.33
C GLN A 203 5.16 -5.98 -16.37
N ASP A 204 5.66 -6.81 -17.28
CA ASP A 204 5.30 -8.22 -17.39
C ASP A 204 3.78 -8.51 -17.52
N VAL A 205 3.01 -7.58 -18.07
CA VAL A 205 1.57 -7.79 -18.29
C VAL A 205 1.34 -8.60 -19.56
N GLU A 206 0.60 -9.70 -19.46
CA GLU A 206 0.44 -10.64 -20.57
C GLU A 206 -0.98 -11.21 -20.60
N GLY A 207 -1.65 -11.03 -21.74
CA GLY A 207 -2.96 -11.61 -22.02
C GLY A 207 -2.83 -12.99 -22.63
N LYS A 208 -3.89 -13.79 -22.55
CA LYS A 208 -3.90 -15.13 -23.18
C LYS A 208 -3.93 -15.04 -24.71
N HIS A 209 -4.54 -13.99 -25.25
CA HIS A 209 -4.80 -13.86 -26.68
C HIS A 209 -4.12 -12.64 -27.28
N HIS A 210 -4.07 -11.54 -26.54
CA HIS A 210 -3.43 -10.31 -26.99
C HIS A 210 -2.93 -9.45 -25.83
N THR A 211 -1.91 -8.65 -26.12
CA THR A 211 -1.28 -7.76 -25.14
C THR A 211 -1.24 -6.32 -25.66
N ASN A 212 -2.41 -5.73 -25.83
CA ASN A 212 -2.60 -4.30 -26.08
C ASN A 212 -3.16 -3.63 -24.80
N PRO A 213 -2.31 -3.34 -23.81
CA PRO A 213 -2.78 -2.94 -22.49
C PRO A 213 -3.30 -1.50 -22.45
N TYR A 214 -4.28 -1.28 -21.57
CA TYR A 214 -4.74 0.01 -21.06
C TYR A 214 -5.18 -0.18 -19.62
N VAL A 215 -5.24 0.91 -18.86
CA VAL A 215 -5.64 0.88 -17.45
C VAL A 215 -7.03 1.48 -17.34
N THR A 216 -7.87 0.82 -16.54
CA THR A 216 -9.16 1.33 -16.10
C THR A 216 -9.07 1.66 -14.61
N ILE A 217 -9.46 2.88 -14.26
CA ILE A 217 -9.58 3.33 -12.88
C ILE A 217 -11.07 3.40 -12.54
N LEU A 218 -11.47 2.83 -11.41
CA LEU A 218 -12.82 2.89 -10.87
C LEU A 218 -12.79 3.44 -9.44
N PHE A 219 -13.49 4.56 -9.23
CA PHE A 219 -13.56 5.23 -7.94
C PHE A 219 -14.95 5.84 -7.73
N ARG A 220 -15.63 5.49 -6.63
CA ARG A 220 -17.01 5.95 -6.31
C ARG A 220 -18.01 5.81 -7.49
N GLY A 221 -17.86 4.76 -8.30
CA GLY A 221 -18.68 4.52 -9.49
C GLY A 221 -18.23 5.28 -10.75
N GLU A 222 -17.33 6.24 -10.63
CA GLU A 222 -16.70 6.90 -11.77
C GLU A 222 -15.62 6.04 -12.40
N LYS A 223 -15.65 5.96 -13.73
CA LYS A 223 -14.69 5.22 -14.53
C LYS A 223 -13.82 6.17 -15.34
N ARG A 224 -12.50 5.96 -15.30
CA ARG A 224 -11.51 6.63 -16.17
C ARG A 224 -10.63 5.57 -16.84
N LYS A 225 -10.04 5.90 -17.99
CA LYS A 225 -9.20 4.97 -18.75
C LYS A 225 -8.02 5.68 -19.39
N THR A 226 -6.88 5.01 -19.44
CA THR A 226 -5.72 5.43 -20.23
C THR A 226 -5.89 5.10 -21.71
N LYS A 227 -4.98 5.60 -22.54
CA LYS A 227 -4.83 5.21 -23.93
C LYS A 227 -4.36 3.75 -24.05
N HIS A 228 -4.72 3.12 -25.16
CA HIS A 228 -4.22 1.79 -25.49
C HIS A 228 -2.78 1.85 -25.97
N VAL A 229 -1.92 1.02 -25.40
CA VAL A 229 -0.60 0.70 -25.96
C VAL A 229 -0.72 -0.62 -26.73
N LYS A 230 -0.24 -0.69 -27.97
CA LYS A 230 -0.39 -1.89 -28.81
C LYS A 230 0.79 -2.84 -28.61
N LYS A 231 0.51 -4.14 -28.49
CA LYS A 231 1.49 -5.24 -28.47
C LYS A 231 2.68 -4.98 -27.52
N ASN A 232 2.42 -4.60 -26.28
CA ASN A 232 3.45 -4.26 -25.32
C ASN A 232 3.17 -4.89 -23.95
N ARG A 233 4.15 -5.63 -23.41
CA ARG A 233 4.10 -6.24 -22.07
C ARG A 233 4.56 -5.28 -20.97
N ASP A 234 5.25 -4.22 -21.35
CA ASP A 234 5.82 -3.21 -20.47
C ASP A 234 5.36 -1.80 -20.90
N PRO A 235 4.04 -1.56 -20.90
CA PRO A 235 3.46 -0.30 -21.38
C PRO A 235 3.80 0.89 -20.47
N ARG A 236 3.92 2.07 -21.08
CA ARG A 236 4.04 3.36 -20.40
C ARG A 236 2.93 4.28 -20.86
N TRP A 237 2.25 4.92 -19.91
CA TRP A 237 1.14 5.82 -20.16
C TRP A 237 1.48 7.24 -19.73
N GLU A 238 2.00 7.41 -18.51
CA GLU A 238 2.23 8.73 -17.91
C GLU A 238 0.96 9.61 -17.94
N GLU A 239 -0.20 9.01 -17.63
CA GLU A 239 -1.51 9.67 -17.71
C GLU A 239 -2.04 10.02 -16.33
N GLU A 240 -2.50 11.27 -16.18
CA GLU A 240 -3.05 11.84 -14.95
C GLU A 240 -4.57 11.92 -15.00
N PHE A 241 -5.22 11.59 -13.87
CA PHE A 241 -6.66 11.66 -13.66
C PHE A 241 -6.95 12.37 -12.34
N THR A 242 -7.95 13.24 -12.32
CA THR A 242 -8.32 14.03 -11.14
C THR A 242 -9.76 13.75 -10.72
N PHE A 243 -9.98 13.61 -9.42
CA PHE A 243 -11.29 13.46 -8.80
C PHE A 243 -11.44 14.53 -7.71
N MET A 244 -12.41 15.42 -7.86
CA MET A 244 -12.75 16.42 -6.84
C MET A 244 -13.70 15.79 -5.82
N LEU A 245 -13.44 15.99 -4.53
CA LEU A 245 -14.20 15.39 -3.45
C LEU A 245 -14.55 16.44 -2.40
N ASP A 246 -15.78 16.33 -1.89
CA ASP A 246 -16.28 17.19 -0.81
C ASP A 246 -15.61 16.87 0.54
N GLU A 247 -15.02 15.69 0.69
CA GLU A 247 -14.36 15.21 1.91
C GLU A 247 -13.17 14.29 1.60
N PRO A 248 -12.21 14.11 2.53
CA PRO A 248 -11.09 13.21 2.32
C PRO A 248 -11.52 11.73 2.25
N PRO A 249 -11.10 10.96 1.22
CA PRO A 249 -11.56 9.59 0.97
C PRO A 249 -10.89 8.53 1.89
N VAL A 250 -10.84 8.78 3.20
CA VAL A 250 -10.10 7.94 4.16
C VAL A 250 -10.64 6.51 4.30
N ASN A 251 -11.90 6.28 3.95
CA ASN A 251 -12.52 4.95 4.03
C ASN A 251 -12.72 4.30 2.65
N ASP A 252 -12.29 4.98 1.58
CA ASP A 252 -12.52 4.52 0.23
C ASP A 252 -11.34 3.71 -0.33
N LYS A 253 -11.64 2.97 -1.39
CA LYS A 253 -10.66 2.25 -2.19
C LYS A 253 -10.71 2.72 -3.63
N LEU A 254 -9.54 2.76 -4.25
CA LEU A 254 -9.34 2.97 -5.67
C LEU A 254 -9.10 1.62 -6.34
N HIS A 255 -9.99 1.22 -7.24
CA HIS A 255 -9.80 0.00 -8.02
C HIS A 255 -9.09 0.34 -9.34
N VAL A 256 -7.99 -0.35 -9.62
CA VAL A 256 -7.21 -0.15 -10.84
C VAL A 256 -7.05 -1.50 -11.54
N GLU A 257 -7.53 -1.58 -12.78
CA GLU A 257 -7.52 -2.81 -13.57
C GLU A 257 -6.73 -2.60 -14.86
N VAL A 258 -5.74 -3.45 -15.11
CA VAL A 258 -5.04 -3.50 -16.39
C VAL A 258 -5.81 -4.44 -17.31
N GLN A 259 -6.18 -3.96 -18.48
CA GLN A 259 -6.99 -4.69 -19.43
C GLN A 259 -6.33 -4.67 -20.79
N SER A 260 -6.58 -5.70 -21.58
CA SER A 260 -6.22 -5.71 -22.98
C SER A 260 -7.44 -5.66 -23.88
N SER A 261 -7.37 -4.92 -24.98
CA SER A 261 -8.42 -4.92 -26.01
C SER A 261 -7.81 -5.11 -27.41
N SER A 262 -8.51 -5.84 -28.27
CA SER A 262 -8.11 -5.95 -29.68
C SER A 262 -9.11 -5.21 -30.56
N SER A 263 -8.58 -4.37 -31.45
CA SER A 263 -9.38 -3.64 -32.44
C SER A 263 -9.61 -4.45 -33.74
N ARG A 264 -9.18 -5.72 -33.80
CA ARG A 264 -9.47 -6.57 -34.97
C ARG A 264 -10.91 -7.09 -34.89
N ILE A 265 -11.70 -6.68 -35.87
CA ILE A 265 -13.05 -7.19 -36.12
C ILE A 265 -12.98 -8.71 -36.31
N GLY A 266 -13.79 -9.47 -35.55
CA GLY A 266 -13.94 -10.92 -35.71
C GLY A 266 -13.15 -11.83 -34.75
N LEU A 267 -12.46 -11.29 -33.73
CA LEU A 267 -11.86 -12.12 -32.67
C LEU A 267 -12.89 -12.53 -31.61
N LEU A 268 -12.82 -13.79 -31.16
CA LEU A 268 -13.64 -14.34 -30.07
C LEU A 268 -13.40 -13.65 -28.71
N HIS A 269 -12.25 -13.01 -28.54
CA HIS A 269 -11.83 -12.35 -27.30
C HIS A 269 -11.57 -10.87 -27.59
N PRO A 270 -12.60 -10.00 -27.51
CA PRO A 270 -12.44 -8.56 -27.79
C PRO A 270 -11.75 -7.83 -26.64
N LYS A 271 -11.83 -8.38 -25.43
CA LYS A 271 -11.27 -7.80 -24.21
C LYS A 271 -10.91 -8.91 -23.22
N GLU A 272 -9.78 -8.76 -22.53
CA GLU A 272 -9.38 -9.61 -21.42
C GLU A 272 -8.75 -8.80 -20.29
N THR A 273 -8.81 -9.30 -19.06
CA THR A 273 -8.15 -8.68 -17.90
C THR A 273 -6.72 -9.22 -17.76
N LEU A 274 -5.77 -8.33 -17.50
CA LEU A 274 -4.36 -8.63 -17.31
C LEU A 274 -3.96 -8.61 -15.82
N GLY A 275 -4.93 -8.28 -14.96
CA GLY A 275 -4.81 -8.21 -13.51
C GLY A 275 -5.26 -6.87 -12.95
N TYR A 276 -5.42 -6.79 -11.63
CA TYR A 276 -5.93 -5.60 -10.95
C TYR A 276 -5.30 -5.39 -9.57
N ILE A 277 -5.51 -4.20 -9.00
CA ILE A 277 -5.17 -3.85 -7.61
C ILE A 277 -6.29 -3.02 -7.00
N ASP A 278 -6.42 -3.10 -5.69
CA ASP A 278 -7.25 -2.19 -4.88
C ASP A 278 -6.35 -1.41 -3.93
N ILE A 279 -6.33 -0.09 -4.06
CA ILE A 279 -5.50 0.80 -3.24
C ILE A 279 -6.39 1.48 -2.20
N ASN A 280 -5.98 1.47 -0.92
CA ASN A 280 -6.67 2.21 0.13
C ASN A 280 -6.28 3.69 0.05
N LEU A 281 -7.27 4.60 0.03
CA LEU A 281 -7.00 6.03 -0.14
C LEU A 281 -6.67 6.76 1.17
N SER A 282 -6.83 6.13 2.33
CA SER A 282 -6.34 6.70 3.59
C SER A 282 -4.85 7.01 3.55
N ASP A 283 -4.06 6.18 2.88
CA ASP A 283 -2.61 6.34 2.82
C ASP A 283 -2.24 7.65 2.12
N VAL A 284 -2.85 7.95 0.97
CA VAL A 284 -2.55 9.18 0.23
C VAL A 284 -3.11 10.41 0.93
N VAL A 285 -4.26 10.31 1.60
CA VAL A 285 -4.80 11.42 2.39
C VAL A 285 -3.83 11.82 3.51
N ASN A 286 -3.23 10.83 4.17
CA ASN A 286 -2.29 11.04 5.28
C ASN A 286 -0.90 11.46 4.79
N ASN A 287 -0.38 10.83 3.74
CA ASN A 287 0.98 11.06 3.24
C ASN A 287 1.05 12.20 2.20
N LYS A 288 -0.09 12.74 1.76
CA LYS A 288 -0.26 13.71 0.66
C LYS A 288 0.15 13.21 -0.73
N ARG A 289 1.13 12.32 -0.82
CA ARG A 289 1.59 11.71 -2.06
C ARG A 289 2.09 10.30 -1.79
N ILE A 290 1.80 9.38 -2.71
CA ILE A 290 2.28 8.00 -2.71
C ILE A 290 2.68 7.67 -4.14
N ASN A 291 3.84 7.06 -4.34
CA ASN A 291 4.24 6.51 -5.63
C ASN A 291 4.78 5.10 -5.38
N GLU A 292 4.03 4.09 -5.81
CA GLU A 292 4.33 2.70 -5.49
C GLU A 292 4.15 1.79 -6.71
N ARG A 293 4.92 0.69 -6.71
CA ARG A 293 4.79 -0.40 -7.66
C ARG A 293 4.08 -1.57 -7.00
N TYR A 294 2.96 -1.99 -7.58
CA TYR A 294 2.09 -3.03 -7.07
C TYR A 294 2.15 -4.26 -7.96
N HIS A 295 2.13 -5.45 -7.35
CA HIS A 295 1.86 -6.70 -8.08
C HIS A 295 0.37 -6.80 -8.38
N LEU A 296 0.05 -7.09 -9.65
CA LEU A 296 -1.31 -7.25 -10.10
C LEU A 296 -1.89 -8.59 -9.62
N ILE A 297 -3.03 -8.53 -8.95
CA ILE A 297 -3.86 -9.70 -8.62
C ILE A 297 -4.38 -10.30 -9.93
N ASP A 298 -4.48 -11.62 -9.99
CA ASP A 298 -4.85 -12.40 -11.17
C ASP A 298 -3.91 -12.21 -12.38
N SER A 299 -2.71 -11.69 -12.13
CA SER A 299 -1.60 -11.69 -13.08
C SER A 299 -0.55 -12.72 -12.69
N LYS A 300 0.19 -13.24 -13.68
CA LYS A 300 1.27 -14.20 -13.40
C LYS A 300 2.47 -13.51 -12.73
N ASN A 301 2.99 -12.48 -13.40
CA ASN A 301 4.15 -11.70 -12.95
C ASN A 301 3.90 -10.18 -13.04
N GLY A 302 2.71 -9.76 -13.48
CA GLY A 302 2.45 -8.38 -13.85
C GLY A 302 2.56 -7.42 -12.67
N ARG A 303 3.18 -6.27 -12.90
CA ARG A 303 3.29 -5.17 -11.93
C ARG A 303 2.81 -3.87 -12.55
N ILE A 304 2.31 -2.95 -11.74
CA ILE A 304 1.90 -1.61 -12.18
C ILE A 304 2.42 -0.55 -11.22
N GLN A 305 2.90 0.58 -11.73
CA GLN A 305 3.30 1.73 -10.94
C GLN A 305 2.19 2.80 -10.97
N ILE A 306 1.66 3.12 -9.79
CA ILE A 306 0.63 4.14 -9.60
C ILE A 306 1.15 5.19 -8.64
N GLU A 307 0.96 6.45 -9.00
CA GLU A 307 1.15 7.58 -8.10
C GLU A 307 -0.20 8.21 -7.74
N LEU A 308 -0.38 8.50 -6.46
CA LEU A 308 -1.54 9.16 -5.91
C LEU A 308 -1.10 10.46 -5.23
N GLN A 309 -1.89 11.52 -5.37
CA GLN A 309 -1.71 12.77 -4.62
C GLN A 309 -3.04 13.23 -4.03
N TRP A 310 -3.01 13.70 -2.79
CA TRP A 310 -4.16 14.33 -2.12
C TRP A 310 -3.87 15.81 -1.90
N ARG A 311 -4.51 16.64 -2.71
CA ARG A 311 -4.40 18.10 -2.68
C ARG A 311 -5.55 18.66 -1.86
N THR A 312 -5.25 19.32 -0.76
CA THR A 312 -6.26 20.07 0.02
C THR A 312 -6.33 21.51 -0.46
N LYS A 313 -7.44 22.18 -0.17
CA LYS A 313 -7.56 23.64 -0.29
C LYS A 313 -6.55 24.35 0.64
#